data_AF-A0A958A1N9-F1
#
_entry.id   AF-A0A958A1N9-F1
#
_cell.length_a   1.000
_cell.length_b   1.000
_cell.length_c   1.000
_cell.angle_alpha   90.00
_cell.angle_beta   90.00
_cell.angle_gamma   90.00
#
_symmetry.space_group_name_H-M   'P 1'
#
loop_
_entity.id
_entity.type
_entity.pdbx_description
1 polymer ?
#
loop_
_entity_poly.entity_id
_entity_poly.type
_entity_poly.pdbx_seq_one_letter_code
_entity_poly.pdbx_strand_id
1 'polypeptide(L)'
;MYIKFWGTRGSIPTPVSLPDIKQKIRKALEGAAGLDLTDKAVLDRYLDRLPFTIQGSSGGNTPCLEIRSGDQLLIIDAGSGIRLLGTDLLERGFSGQNNHADILITHTHWDHIQGFPFFRPVFIP
;
A
#
# COMPACT_ATOMS: atom_id res chain seq x y z
N MET A 1 -11.98 14.66 2.40
CA MET A 1 -12.13 13.25 1.99
C MET A 1 -10.81 12.77 1.42
N TYR A 2 -10.34 11.60 1.83
CA TYR A 2 -9.06 11.00 1.45
C TYR A 2 -9.31 9.58 0.94
N ILE A 3 -8.64 9.18 -0.15
CA ILE A 3 -8.75 7.84 -0.73
C ILE A 3 -7.36 7.27 -0.97
N LYS A 4 -7.08 6.07 -0.47
CA LYS A 4 -5.83 5.34 -0.71
C LYS A 4 -6.12 3.95 -1.26
N PHE A 5 -5.42 3.57 -2.31
CA PHE A 5 -5.51 2.25 -2.92
C PHE A 5 -4.42 1.35 -2.35
N TRP A 6 -4.84 0.32 -1.60
CA TRP A 6 -3.96 -0.69 -1.00
C TRP A 6 -3.73 -1.90 -1.90
N GLY A 7 -4.68 -2.14 -2.81
CA GLY A 7 -4.57 -3.09 -3.90
C GLY A 7 -5.53 -2.76 -5.04
N THR A 8 -5.09 -3.05 -6.25
CA THR A 8 -5.78 -2.68 -7.49
C THR A 8 -5.73 -3.77 -8.56
N ARG A 9 -5.12 -4.93 -8.29
CA ARG A 9 -5.20 -6.09 -9.18
C ARG A 9 -6.53 -6.79 -9.02
N GLY A 10 -6.96 -7.50 -10.06
CA GLY A 10 -8.05 -8.47 -9.97
C GLY A 10 -7.59 -9.78 -9.35
N SER A 11 -7.99 -10.89 -9.95
CA SER A 11 -8.03 -12.21 -9.31
C SER A 11 -6.71 -12.75 -8.74
N ILE A 12 -5.56 -12.37 -9.31
CA ILE A 12 -4.27 -12.94 -8.93
C ILE A 12 -3.30 -11.81 -8.54
N PRO A 13 -2.84 -11.78 -7.26
CA PRO A 13 -1.76 -10.88 -6.88
C PRO A 13 -0.53 -11.17 -7.74
N THR A 14 0.03 -10.15 -8.37
CA THR A 14 1.18 -10.31 -9.26
C THR A 14 2.35 -9.53 -8.66
N PRO A 15 3.42 -10.22 -8.19
CA PRO A 15 4.59 -9.51 -7.69
C PRO A 15 5.26 -8.73 -8.82
N VAL A 16 6.01 -7.69 -8.45
CA VAL A 16 6.84 -6.95 -9.40
C VAL A 16 7.87 -7.89 -9.99
N SER A 17 7.97 -7.94 -11.33
CA SER A 17 8.91 -8.86 -11.98
C SER A 17 10.35 -8.36 -11.86
N LEU A 18 11.33 -9.27 -11.93
CA LEU A 18 12.75 -8.88 -11.94
C LEU A 18 13.08 -7.88 -13.09
N PRO A 19 12.56 -8.05 -14.33
CA PRO A 19 12.70 -7.03 -15.37
C PRO A 19 12.18 -5.65 -14.96
N ASP A 20 11.01 -5.57 -14.32
CA ASP A 20 10.44 -4.30 -13.86
C ASP A 20 11.34 -3.65 -12.80
N ILE A 21 11.84 -4.44 -11.84
CA ILE A 21 12.77 -3.96 -10.81
C ILE A 21 14.05 -3.41 -11.46
N LYS A 22 14.65 -4.15 -12.41
CA LYS A 22 15.84 -3.70 -13.14
C LYS A 22 15.60 -2.39 -13.88
N GLN A 23 14.42 -2.23 -14.51
CA GLN A 23 14.06 -1.00 -15.20
C GLN A 23 13.91 0.18 -14.24
N LYS A 24 13.30 -0.02 -13.06
CA LYS A 24 13.18 1.00 -12.02
C LYS A 24 14.54 1.45 -11.50
N ILE A 25 15.42 0.49 -11.19
CA ILE A 25 16.79 0.77 -10.74
C ILE A 25 17.53 1.58 -11.80
N ARG A 26 17.46 1.17 -13.08
CA ARG A 26 18.09 1.91 -14.18
C ARG A 26 17.62 3.36 -14.25
N LYS A 27 16.30 3.59 -14.26
CA LYS A 27 15.72 4.95 -14.30
C LYS A 27 16.13 5.78 -13.07
N ALA A 28 16.18 5.17 -11.90
CA ALA A 28 16.66 5.82 -10.68
C ALA A 28 18.15 6.16 -10.77
N LEU A 29 18.99 5.37 -11.44
CA LEU A 29 20.42 5.70 -11.59
C LEU A 29 20.65 6.77 -12.66
N GLU A 30 19.90 6.74 -13.77
CA GLU A 30 19.95 7.75 -14.83
C GLU A 30 19.64 9.16 -14.30
N GLY A 31 18.65 9.29 -13.40
CA GLY A 31 18.29 10.58 -12.76
C GLY A 31 19.22 11.04 -11.64
N ALA A 32 20.20 10.21 -11.26
CA ALA A 32 21.15 10.51 -10.17
C ALA A 32 22.49 11.06 -10.70
N ALA A 33 22.65 11.20 -12.01
CA ALA A 33 23.88 11.69 -12.63
C ALA A 33 24.29 13.06 -12.06
N GLY A 34 25.53 13.17 -11.58
CA GLY A 34 26.08 14.39 -10.99
C GLY A 34 25.75 14.62 -9.52
N LEU A 35 25.02 13.71 -8.87
CA LEU A 35 24.84 13.73 -7.41
C LEU A 35 25.97 12.98 -6.71
N ASP A 36 26.39 13.50 -5.56
CA ASP A 36 27.20 12.72 -4.62
C ASP A 36 26.29 11.77 -3.83
N LEU A 37 26.23 10.51 -4.25
CA LEU A 37 25.45 9.47 -3.58
C LEU A 37 26.12 8.94 -2.30
N THR A 38 27.34 9.39 -1.98
CA THR A 38 28.01 9.04 -0.72
C THR A 38 27.54 9.92 0.43
N ASP A 39 27.03 11.12 0.14
CA ASP A 39 26.31 11.96 1.08
C ASP A 39 24.87 11.44 1.27
N LYS A 40 24.57 10.93 2.47
CA LYS A 40 23.25 10.41 2.83
C LYS A 40 22.15 11.45 2.71
N ALA A 41 22.42 12.72 3.04
CA ALA A 41 21.41 13.77 2.95
C ALA A 41 21.07 14.10 1.49
N VAL A 42 22.05 14.02 0.58
CA VAL A 42 21.81 14.14 -0.87
C VAL A 42 21.03 12.93 -1.38
N LEU A 43 21.40 11.72 -0.96
CA LEU A 43 20.73 10.48 -1.32
C LEU A 43 19.26 10.48 -0.88
N ASP A 44 18.96 10.81 0.38
CA ASP A 44 17.59 10.80 0.91
C ASP A 44 16.71 11.80 0.15
N ARG A 45 17.19 13.04 -0.05
CA ARG A 45 16.49 14.04 -0.88
C ARG A 45 16.28 13.57 -2.32
N TYR A 46 17.22 12.80 -2.87
CA TYR A 46 17.10 12.22 -4.20
C TYR A 46 16.00 11.16 -4.27
N LEU A 47 15.94 10.28 -3.28
CA LEU A 47 14.93 9.24 -3.19
C LEU A 47 13.53 9.84 -3.01
N ASP A 48 13.40 10.87 -2.16
CA ASP A 48 12.14 11.56 -1.90
C ASP A 48 11.56 12.26 -3.14
N ARG A 49 12.42 12.72 -4.07
CA ARG A 49 11.98 13.36 -5.33
C ARG A 49 11.61 12.38 -6.44
N LEU A 50 11.94 11.08 -6.31
CA LEU A 50 11.63 10.11 -7.35
C LEU A 50 10.12 9.96 -7.50
N PRO A 51 9.58 9.84 -8.72
CA PRO A 51 8.15 9.60 -8.89
C PRO A 51 7.77 8.25 -8.29
N PHE A 52 6.54 8.14 -7.75
CA PHE A 52 6.01 6.92 -7.12
C PHE A 52 6.21 5.64 -7.94
N THR A 53 6.14 5.74 -9.27
CA THR A 53 6.33 4.62 -10.19
C THR A 53 7.74 4.01 -10.17
N ILE A 54 8.72 4.74 -9.62
CA ILE A 54 10.11 4.32 -9.47
C ILE A 54 10.41 3.92 -8.03
N GLN A 55 10.03 4.74 -7.05
CA GLN A 55 10.28 4.46 -5.62
C GLN A 55 9.35 3.37 -5.05
N GLY A 56 8.16 3.20 -5.63
CA GLY A 56 7.13 2.29 -5.16
C GLY A 56 6.67 1.31 -6.22
N SER A 57 5.56 0.62 -5.96
CA SER A 57 4.86 -0.21 -6.94
C SER A 57 3.36 -0.12 -6.77
N SER A 58 2.63 -0.20 -7.89
CA SER A 58 1.18 -0.38 -7.90
C SER A 58 0.83 -1.81 -8.30
N GLY A 59 -0.39 -2.23 -7.97
CA GLY A 59 -0.97 -3.47 -8.51
C GLY A 59 -0.20 -4.74 -8.15
N GLY A 60 0.35 -4.84 -6.94
CA GLY A 60 0.82 -6.11 -6.38
C GLY A 60 -0.31 -6.87 -5.68
N ASN A 61 -1.14 -6.13 -4.94
CA ASN A 61 -2.23 -6.65 -4.14
C ASN A 61 -3.58 -6.61 -4.86
N THR A 62 -4.50 -7.49 -4.45
CA THR A 62 -5.90 -7.55 -4.91
C THR A 62 -6.76 -6.51 -4.17
N PRO A 63 -8.02 -6.24 -4.59
CA PRO A 63 -8.71 -4.99 -4.29
C PRO A 63 -8.82 -4.71 -2.80
N CYS A 64 -8.40 -3.51 -2.42
CA CYS A 64 -8.60 -2.96 -1.09
C CYS A 64 -8.41 -1.44 -1.18
N LEU A 65 -9.42 -0.68 -0.76
CA LEU A 65 -9.38 0.77 -0.72
C LEU A 65 -9.67 1.24 0.70
N GLU A 66 -8.94 2.27 1.11
CA GLU A 66 -9.24 3.04 2.31
C GLU A 66 -9.87 4.36 1.89
N ILE A 67 -11.00 4.70 2.48
CA ILE A 67 -11.67 5.98 2.34
C ILE A 67 -11.78 6.60 3.73
N ARG A 68 -11.28 7.83 3.89
CA ARG A 68 -11.41 8.61 5.13
C ARG A 68 -12.19 9.90 4.93
N SER A 69 -13.09 10.17 5.87
CA SER A 69 -13.84 11.42 5.96
C SER A 69 -14.01 11.83 7.42
N GLY A 70 -13.17 12.75 7.89
CA GLY A 70 -13.03 13.02 9.32
C GLY A 70 -12.55 11.76 10.05
N ASP A 71 -13.26 11.38 11.11
CA ASP A 71 -12.97 10.19 11.91
C ASP A 71 -13.52 8.89 11.30
N GLN A 72 -14.33 8.98 10.25
CA GLN A 72 -14.90 7.81 9.58
C GLN A 72 -13.86 7.12 8.70
N LEU A 73 -13.77 5.80 8.86
CA LEU A 73 -12.97 4.91 8.04
C LEU A 73 -13.89 3.90 7.34
N LEU A 74 -13.93 3.97 6.02
CA LEU A 74 -14.60 2.99 5.16
C LEU A 74 -13.53 2.22 4.37
N ILE A 75 -13.61 0.90 4.43
CA ILE A 75 -12.76 -0.02 3.67
C ILE A 75 -13.62 -0.66 2.58
N ILE A 76 -13.20 -0.55 1.33
CA ILE A 76 -13.84 -1.25 0.22
C ILE A 76 -12.99 -2.46 -0.13
N ASP A 77 -13.62 -3.64 -0.03
CA ASP A 77 -13.04 -4.96 -0.24
C ASP A 77 -11.89 -5.33 0.72
N ALA A 78 -11.82 -6.63 1.03
CA ALA A 78 -10.83 -7.23 1.91
C ALA A 78 -9.90 -8.18 1.13
N GLY A 79 -9.47 -7.76 -0.07
CA GLY A 79 -8.43 -8.43 -0.83
C GLY A 79 -7.07 -8.38 -0.13
N SER A 80 -6.03 -8.91 -0.76
CA SER A 80 -4.69 -9.02 -0.15
C SER A 80 -4.08 -7.67 0.25
N GLY A 81 -4.59 -6.55 -0.29
CA GLY A 81 -4.19 -5.20 0.10
C GLY A 81 -4.56 -4.85 1.54
N ILE A 82 -5.62 -5.48 2.10
CA ILE A 82 -6.09 -5.20 3.46
C ILE A 82 -5.05 -5.53 4.53
N ARG A 83 -4.13 -6.46 4.24
CA ARG A 83 -3.01 -6.79 5.14
C ARG A 83 -2.09 -5.59 5.37
N LEU A 84 -1.73 -4.86 4.30
CA LEU A 84 -0.88 -3.67 4.41
C LEU A 84 -1.64 -2.52 5.06
N LEU A 85 -2.92 -2.34 4.72
CA LEU A 85 -3.79 -1.39 5.40
C LEU A 85 -3.84 -1.68 6.90
N GLY A 86 -4.01 -2.93 7.31
CA GLY A 86 -4.03 -3.32 8.72
C GLY A 86 -2.75 -2.95 9.47
N THR A 87 -1.57 -3.18 8.88
CA THR A 87 -0.29 -2.75 9.49
C THR A 87 -0.21 -1.23 9.65
N ASP A 88 -0.53 -0.49 8.59
CA ASP A 88 -0.49 0.98 8.59
C ASP A 88 -1.54 1.60 9.53
N LEU A 89 -2.71 0.96 9.68
CA LEU A 89 -3.71 1.36 10.68
C LEU A 89 -3.16 1.21 12.10
N LEU A 90 -2.51 0.08 12.42
CA LEU A 90 -1.90 -0.12 13.73
C LEU A 90 -0.80 0.90 14.03
N GLU A 91 0.03 1.22 13.05
CA GLU A 91 1.06 2.28 13.16
C GLU A 91 0.43 3.66 13.41
N ARG A 92 -0.78 3.90 12.88
CA ARG A 92 -1.59 5.09 13.13
C ARG A 92 -2.39 5.04 14.45
N GLY A 93 -2.17 4.04 15.30
CA GLY A 93 -2.86 3.91 16.59
C GLY A 93 -4.27 3.35 16.51
N PHE A 94 -4.64 2.70 15.40
CA PHE A 94 -5.91 1.99 15.26
C PHE A 94 -5.89 0.65 16.03
N SER A 95 -5.73 0.72 17.36
CA SER A 95 -5.79 -0.41 18.29
C SER A 95 -6.75 -0.11 19.44
N GLY A 96 -7.59 -1.09 19.81
CA GLY A 96 -8.52 -1.00 20.94
C GLY A 96 -9.92 -0.45 20.64
N GLN A 97 -10.74 -0.33 21.69
CA GLN A 97 -12.21 -0.24 21.61
C GLN A 97 -12.81 1.02 20.98
N ASN A 98 -12.03 2.09 20.82
CA ASN A 98 -12.53 3.36 20.25
C ASN A 98 -12.33 3.48 18.73
N ASN A 99 -11.82 2.43 18.08
CA ASN A 99 -11.55 2.42 16.66
C ASN A 99 -12.68 1.73 15.89
N HIS A 100 -13.28 2.44 14.94
CA HIS A 100 -14.36 1.94 14.11
C HIS A 100 -13.98 1.99 12.63
N ALA A 101 -14.27 0.90 11.91
CA ALA A 101 -14.13 0.84 10.46
C ALA A 101 -15.31 0.07 9.87
N ASP A 102 -15.96 0.66 8.87
CA ASP A 102 -16.95 -0.04 8.06
C ASP A 102 -16.24 -0.78 6.93
N ILE A 103 -16.56 -2.05 6.70
CA ILE A 103 -16.04 -2.81 5.56
C ILE A 103 -17.19 -3.12 4.61
N LEU A 104 -17.12 -2.57 3.40
CA LEU A 104 -18.02 -2.92 2.31
C LEU A 104 -17.34 -3.92 1.39
N ILE A 105 -17.89 -5.13 1.29
CA ILE A 105 -17.47 -6.12 0.30
C ILE A 105 -18.33 -5.94 -0.95
N THR A 106 -17.72 -5.59 -2.08
CA THR A 106 -18.45 -5.32 -3.32
C THR A 106 -19.09 -6.59 -3.90
N HIS A 107 -18.38 -7.71 -3.81
CA HIS A 107 -18.84 -9.05 -4.15
C HIS A 107 -17.90 -10.10 -3.55
N THR A 108 -18.31 -11.38 -3.53
CA THR A 108 -17.61 -12.44 -2.79
C THR A 108 -16.68 -13.29 -3.66
N HIS A 109 -16.03 -12.71 -4.67
CA HIS A 109 -14.92 -13.39 -5.32
C HIS A 109 -13.71 -13.49 -4.37
N TRP A 110 -12.91 -14.53 -4.56
CA TRP A 110 -11.82 -14.86 -3.64
C TRP A 110 -10.85 -13.69 -3.43
N ASP A 111 -10.51 -12.98 -4.50
CA ASP A 111 -9.60 -11.84 -4.49
C ASP A 111 -10.13 -10.61 -3.72
N HIS A 112 -11.43 -10.57 -3.38
CA HIS A 112 -12.07 -9.52 -2.58
C HIS A 112 -12.18 -9.86 -1.09
N ILE A 113 -11.93 -11.12 -0.69
CA ILE A 113 -12.11 -11.57 0.70
C ILE A 113 -10.89 -12.30 1.27
N GLN A 114 -9.96 -12.76 0.43
CA GLN A 114 -8.82 -13.59 0.84
C GLN A 114 -7.88 -12.91 1.84
N GLY A 115 -7.86 -11.58 1.89
CA GLY A 115 -6.98 -10.82 2.77
C GLY A 115 -7.52 -10.67 4.18
N PHE A 116 -8.83 -10.86 4.40
CA PHE A 116 -9.48 -10.62 5.68
C PHE A 116 -8.85 -11.40 6.86
N PRO A 117 -8.49 -12.69 6.74
CA PRO A 117 -7.82 -13.43 7.82
C PRO A 117 -6.46 -12.85 8.24
N PHE A 118 -5.88 -11.95 7.45
CA PHE A 118 -4.60 -11.29 7.72
C PHE A 118 -4.76 -9.83 8.14
N PHE A 119 -6.00 -9.36 8.34
CA PHE A 119 -6.29 -8.02 8.84
C PHE A 119 -6.11 -7.98 10.37
N ARG A 120 -4.87 -7.74 10.80
CA ARG A 120 -4.48 -7.77 12.22
C ARG A 120 -5.41 -6.99 13.18
N PRO A 121 -5.96 -5.80 12.83
CA PRO A 121 -6.81 -5.05 13.75
C PRO A 121 -8.01 -5.82 14.32
N VAL A 122 -8.63 -6.75 13.59
CA VAL A 122 -9.79 -7.51 14.11
C VAL A 122 -9.44 -8.56 15.16
N PHE A 123 -8.14 -8.84 15.36
CA PHE A 123 -7.65 -9.82 16.34
C PHE A 123 -7.07 -9.17 17.60
N ILE A 124 -7.12 -7.84 17.72
CA ILE A 124 -6.65 -7.10 18.90
C ILE A 124 -7.88 -6.81 19.78
N PRO A 125 -7.91 -7.31 21.03
CA PRO A 125 -9.03 -7.09 21.97
C PRO A 125 -9.25 -5.63 22.36
#